data_AF-A4U2C2-F1
#
_entry.id   AF-A4U2C2-F1
#
_cell.length_a   1.000
_cell.length_b   1.000
_cell.length_c   1.000
_cell.angle_alpha   90.00
_cell.angle_beta   90.00
_cell.angle_gamma   90.00
#
_symmetry.space_group_name_H-M   'P 1'
#
loop_
_entity.id
_entity.type
_entity.pdbx_description
1 polymer ?
#
loop_
_entity_poly.entity_id
_entity_poly.type
_entity_poly.pdbx_seq_one_letter_code
_entity_poly.pdbx_strand_id
1 'polypeptide(L)'
;MQSILRLVRGPRPLSSPWSDIAPVREELFGIERLEQHAESLAAAQSVTARPPHVLSLHARLRDNAAVLLAAYRASAAELESGRGEVPAAEWLLDNYHLVEEHIREIKDDLPTGYYRQLPKLADGPFAGYPRVFGLAWGFVAHTDSHFDPDSFRRFVAAYQRVQPLTIGELWGGGHHLAHRLGGKSASAGRPDECGTAGASGGGSPGRSIVGNRLCPLGPG
;
A
#
# COMPACT_ATOMS: atom_id res chain seq x y z
N MET A 1 23.48 -29.64 -44.50
CA MET A 1 23.28 -29.77 -43.04
C MET A 1 23.42 -28.37 -42.44
N GLN A 2 22.31 -27.77 -42.00
CA GLN A 2 22.24 -26.41 -41.48
C GLN A 2 22.68 -26.41 -40.01
N SER A 3 23.71 -25.65 -39.67
CA SER A 3 24.15 -25.44 -38.29
C SER A 3 23.52 -24.16 -37.75
N ILE A 4 22.52 -24.34 -36.89
CA ILE A 4 21.87 -23.28 -36.11
C ILE A 4 22.83 -22.89 -34.97
N LEU A 5 23.43 -21.71 -35.06
CA LEU A 5 24.12 -21.11 -33.92
C LEU A 5 23.08 -20.53 -32.96
N ARG A 6 22.89 -21.21 -31.82
CA ARG A 6 22.17 -20.70 -30.67
C ARG A 6 22.94 -19.52 -30.07
N LEU A 7 22.40 -18.32 -30.22
CA LEU A 7 22.84 -17.16 -29.45
C LEU A 7 22.43 -17.36 -27.99
N VAL A 8 23.40 -17.71 -27.15
CA VAL A 8 23.29 -17.62 -25.70
C VAL A 8 23.17 -16.14 -25.36
N ARG A 9 21.97 -15.71 -25.01
CA ARG A 9 21.67 -14.35 -24.55
C ARG A 9 22.28 -14.21 -23.15
N GLY A 10 23.44 -13.56 -23.05
CA GLY A 10 24.05 -13.20 -21.77
C GLY A 10 23.11 -12.31 -20.94
N PRO A 11 23.35 -12.16 -19.62
CA PRO A 11 22.53 -11.30 -18.79
C PRO A 11 22.56 -9.88 -19.35
N ARG A 12 21.39 -9.38 -19.76
CA ARG A 12 21.21 -7.98 -20.14
C ARG A 12 21.70 -7.15 -18.94
N PRO A 13 22.56 -6.14 -19.12
CA PRO A 13 22.84 -5.22 -18.03
C PRO A 13 21.49 -4.71 -17.54
N LEU A 14 21.24 -4.82 -16.22
CA LEU A 14 19.98 -4.42 -15.62
C LEU A 14 19.87 -2.89 -15.79
N SER A 15 19.39 -2.47 -16.96
CA SER A 15 18.91 -1.11 -17.18
C SER A 15 17.90 -0.84 -16.08
N SER A 16 18.08 0.28 -15.38
CA SER A 16 17.16 0.71 -14.34
C SER A 16 15.72 0.52 -14.84
N PRO A 17 14.81 -0.06 -14.04
CA PRO A 17 13.41 -0.22 -14.45
C PRO A 17 12.75 1.13 -14.77
N TRP A 18 13.34 2.24 -14.35
CA TRP A 18 12.89 3.60 -14.61
C TRP A 18 13.38 4.22 -15.92
N SER A 19 14.28 3.54 -16.64
CA SER A 19 14.80 4.03 -17.92
C SER A 19 13.92 3.67 -19.11
N ASP A 20 12.95 2.78 -18.90
CA ASP A 20 11.95 2.46 -19.91
C ASP A 20 10.84 3.52 -19.89
N ILE A 21 10.55 4.07 -21.07
CA ILE A 21 9.49 5.05 -21.29
C ILE A 21 8.19 4.40 -21.77
N ALA A 22 8.22 3.10 -22.07
CA ALA A 22 7.02 2.36 -22.42
C ALA A 22 6.04 2.36 -21.23
N PRO A 23 4.73 2.50 -21.48
CA PRO A 23 3.73 2.31 -20.44
C PRO A 23 3.87 0.93 -19.79
N VAL A 24 3.54 0.84 -18.50
CA VAL A 24 3.55 -0.43 -17.74
C VAL A 24 2.39 -1.30 -18.23
N ARG A 25 2.64 -2.05 -19.29
CA ARG A 25 1.64 -2.86 -19.99
C ARG A 25 2.27 -4.14 -20.50
N GLU A 26 1.61 -5.24 -20.18
CA GLU A 26 1.92 -6.58 -20.65
C GLU A 26 0.62 -7.23 -21.15
N GLU A 27 0.70 -8.51 -21.52
CA GLU A 27 -0.47 -9.28 -21.92
C GLU A 27 -1.57 -9.25 -20.84
N LEU A 28 -2.81 -8.91 -21.24
CA LEU A 28 -3.93 -8.81 -20.30
C LEU A 28 -4.35 -10.18 -19.80
N PHE A 29 -4.50 -10.29 -18.49
CA PHE A 29 -4.87 -11.55 -17.84
C PHE A 29 -6.31 -11.49 -17.32
N GLY A 30 -7.06 -12.57 -17.56
CA GLY A 30 -8.28 -12.86 -16.80
C GLY A 30 -7.95 -13.25 -15.36
N ILE A 31 -8.97 -13.34 -14.51
CA ILE A 31 -8.79 -13.53 -13.07
C ILE A 31 -8.02 -14.81 -12.71
N GLU A 32 -8.30 -15.93 -13.37
CA GLU A 32 -7.61 -17.20 -13.12
C GLU A 32 -6.11 -17.11 -13.49
N ARG A 33 -5.80 -16.39 -14.57
CA ARG A 33 -4.42 -16.20 -15.01
C ARG A 33 -3.68 -15.19 -14.14
N LEU A 34 -4.37 -14.20 -13.60
CA LEU A 34 -3.83 -13.31 -12.57
C LEU A 34 -3.44 -14.10 -11.31
N GLU A 35 -4.29 -15.01 -10.82
CA GLU A 35 -3.96 -15.84 -9.65
C GLU A 35 -2.74 -16.74 -9.91
N GLN A 36 -2.67 -17.39 -11.07
CA GLN A 36 -1.50 -18.20 -11.47
C GLN A 36 -0.24 -17.33 -11.58
N HIS A 37 -0.37 -16.12 -12.14
CA HIS A 37 0.73 -15.17 -12.21
C HIS A 37 1.20 -14.76 -10.81
N ALA A 38 0.29 -14.53 -9.87
CA ALA A 38 0.61 -14.19 -8.49
C ALA A 38 1.46 -15.27 -7.81
N GLU A 39 1.09 -16.54 -8.00
CA GLU A 39 1.84 -17.69 -7.45
C GLU A 39 3.24 -17.81 -8.07
N SER A 40 3.33 -17.70 -9.40
CA SER A 40 4.60 -17.72 -10.12
C SER A 40 5.51 -16.56 -9.69
N LEU A 41 4.93 -15.36 -9.55
CA LEU A 41 5.63 -14.18 -9.08
C LEU A 41 6.13 -14.36 -7.65
N ALA A 42 5.30 -14.90 -6.76
CA ALA A 42 5.69 -15.21 -5.39
C ALA A 42 6.84 -16.21 -5.34
N ALA A 43 6.83 -17.26 -6.17
CA ALA A 43 7.95 -18.21 -6.24
C ALA A 43 9.26 -17.55 -6.72
N ALA A 44 9.18 -16.55 -7.59
CA ALA A 44 10.33 -15.82 -8.13
C ALA A 44 10.85 -14.68 -7.23
N GLN A 45 10.06 -14.21 -6.26
CA GLN A 45 10.41 -13.06 -5.42
C GLN A 45 11.10 -13.49 -4.11
N SER A 46 12.39 -13.81 -4.21
CA SER A 46 13.25 -14.00 -3.04
C SER A 46 13.54 -12.67 -2.34
N VAL A 47 13.58 -12.67 -1.00
CA VAL A 47 13.91 -11.48 -0.19
C VAL A 47 15.31 -11.57 0.42
N THR A 48 15.95 -10.41 0.61
CA THR A 48 17.31 -10.32 1.16
C THR A 48 17.42 -9.32 2.31
N ALA A 49 18.27 -9.63 3.29
CA ALA A 49 18.67 -8.69 4.34
C ALA A 49 19.75 -7.69 3.87
N ARG A 50 20.37 -7.94 2.71
CA ARG A 50 21.42 -7.10 2.11
C ARG A 50 21.02 -6.69 0.68
N PRO A 51 20.03 -5.81 0.53
CA PRO A 51 19.56 -5.37 -0.78
C PRO A 51 20.62 -4.53 -1.50
N PRO A 52 20.67 -4.59 -2.85
CA PRO A 52 21.44 -3.63 -3.63
C PRO A 52 20.91 -2.21 -3.42
N HIS A 53 21.78 -1.23 -3.57
CA HIS A 53 21.39 0.18 -3.50
C HIS A 53 20.62 0.58 -4.77
N VAL A 54 19.44 1.18 -4.59
CA VAL A 54 18.55 1.60 -5.67
C VAL A 54 18.03 3.01 -5.45
N LEU A 55 17.53 3.65 -6.52
CA LEU A 55 16.80 4.92 -6.40
C LEU A 55 15.58 4.71 -5.50
N SER A 56 15.38 5.58 -4.50
CA SER A 56 14.24 5.40 -3.59
C SER A 56 12.91 5.64 -4.30
N LEU A 57 11.86 4.91 -3.91
CA LEU A 57 10.51 5.16 -4.44
C LEU A 57 10.02 6.58 -4.14
N HIS A 58 10.50 7.23 -3.07
CA HIS A 58 10.19 8.63 -2.79
C HIS A 58 10.83 9.58 -3.80
N ALA A 59 12.10 9.32 -4.18
CA ALA A 59 12.76 10.09 -5.22
C ALA A 59 12.01 9.90 -6.55
N ARG A 60 11.63 8.66 -6.89
CA ARG A 60 10.84 8.39 -8.09
C ARG A 60 9.46 9.05 -8.06
N LEU A 61 8.76 9.04 -6.93
CA LEU A 61 7.48 9.72 -6.75
C LEU A 61 7.62 11.23 -6.94
N ARG A 62 8.69 11.84 -6.41
CA ARG A 62 8.97 13.26 -6.61
C ARG A 62 9.23 13.58 -8.09
N ASP A 63 10.01 12.73 -8.77
CA ASP A 63 10.30 12.92 -10.20
C ASP A 63 9.02 12.77 -11.04
N ASN A 64 8.17 11.80 -10.72
CA ASN A 64 6.85 11.64 -11.34
C ASN A 64 5.95 12.86 -11.10
N ALA A 65 5.91 13.37 -9.87
CA ALA A 65 5.14 14.57 -9.52
C ALA A 65 5.59 15.79 -10.33
N ALA A 66 6.90 15.97 -10.52
CA ALA A 66 7.44 17.06 -11.33
C ALA A 66 7.03 16.95 -12.80
N VAL A 67 7.03 15.74 -13.37
CA VAL A 67 6.57 15.49 -14.75
C VAL A 67 5.07 15.78 -14.89
N LEU A 68 4.25 15.31 -13.95
CA LEU A 68 2.81 15.55 -13.95
C LEU A 68 2.47 17.04 -13.84
N LEU A 69 3.20 17.78 -12.98
CA LEU A 69 3.04 19.23 -12.85
C LEU A 69 3.44 19.97 -14.14
N ALA A 70 4.52 19.54 -14.79
CA ALA A 70 4.95 20.12 -16.05
C ALA A 70 3.90 19.87 -17.16
N ALA A 71 3.34 18.67 -17.23
CA ALA A 71 2.27 18.34 -18.18
C ALA A 71 1.02 19.19 -17.94
N TYR A 72 0.57 19.31 -16.68
CA TYR A 72 -0.55 20.17 -16.30
C TYR A 72 -0.33 21.64 -16.74
N ARG A 73 0.84 22.21 -16.45
CA ARG A 73 1.18 23.59 -16.83
C ARG A 73 1.25 23.78 -18.34
N ALA A 74 1.79 22.81 -19.06
CA ALA A 74 1.84 22.84 -20.51
C ALA A 74 0.43 22.83 -21.10
N SER A 75 -0.43 21.91 -20.65
CA SER A 75 -1.84 21.85 -21.07
C SER A 75 -2.57 23.16 -20.77
N ALA A 76 -2.45 23.71 -19.56
CA ALA A 76 -3.12 24.96 -19.21
C ALA A 76 -2.74 26.13 -20.13
N ALA A 77 -1.46 26.23 -20.53
CA ALA A 77 -0.99 27.24 -21.47
C ALA A 77 -1.52 27.02 -22.90
N GLU A 78 -1.70 25.77 -23.31
CA GLU A 78 -2.29 25.42 -24.61
C GLU A 78 -3.78 25.79 -24.66
N LEU A 79 -4.54 25.52 -23.59
CA LEU A 79 -5.95 25.91 -23.44
C LEU A 79 -6.13 27.42 -23.59
N GLU A 80 -5.31 28.21 -22.88
CA GLU A 80 -5.33 29.68 -22.96
C GLU A 80 -5.03 30.19 -24.38
N SER A 81 -4.22 29.45 -25.14
CA SER A 81 -3.88 29.78 -26.53
C SER A 81 -4.95 29.38 -27.56
N GLY A 82 -6.06 28.77 -27.12
CA GLY A 82 -7.19 28.37 -27.97
C GLY A 82 -6.89 27.18 -28.90
N ARG A 83 -5.83 26.40 -28.61
CA ARG A 83 -5.51 25.18 -29.36
C ARG A 83 -6.34 24.02 -28.79
N GLY A 84 -6.87 23.18 -29.68
CA GLY A 84 -7.71 22.05 -29.27
C GLY A 84 -6.92 21.07 -28.41
N GLU A 85 -7.43 20.79 -27.22
CA GLU A 85 -6.80 19.83 -26.30
C GLU A 85 -7.20 18.40 -26.63
N VAL A 86 -6.27 17.47 -26.37
CA VAL A 86 -6.58 16.04 -26.40
C VAL A 86 -7.38 15.66 -25.14
N PRO A 87 -8.33 14.71 -25.20
CA PRO A 87 -9.19 14.38 -24.05
C PRO A 87 -8.44 14.02 -22.75
N ALA A 88 -7.24 13.47 -22.86
CA ALA A 88 -6.40 13.16 -21.69
C ALA A 88 -5.82 14.41 -21.01
N ALA A 89 -5.56 15.48 -21.77
CA ALA A 89 -5.09 16.76 -21.23
C ALA A 89 -6.21 17.47 -20.47
N GLU A 90 -7.41 17.50 -21.05
CA GLU A 90 -8.61 18.05 -20.41
C GLU A 90 -8.89 17.34 -19.07
N TRP A 91 -8.89 16.00 -19.07
CA TRP A 91 -9.04 15.23 -17.84
C TRP A 91 -7.99 15.61 -16.79
N LEU A 92 -6.72 15.75 -17.20
CA LEU A 92 -5.65 16.13 -16.27
C LEU A 92 -5.88 17.52 -15.68
N LEU A 93 -6.32 18.49 -16.48
CA LEU A 93 -6.61 19.85 -16.01
C LEU A 93 -7.70 19.86 -14.94
N ASP A 94 -8.80 19.14 -15.20
CA ASP A 94 -9.93 19.07 -14.28
C ASP A 94 -9.60 18.31 -12.99
N ASN A 95 -8.72 17.30 -13.07
CA ASN A 95 -8.48 16.35 -11.98
C ASN A 95 -7.10 16.49 -11.30
N TYR A 96 -6.28 17.47 -11.66
CA TYR A 96 -4.92 17.58 -11.12
C TYR A 96 -4.88 17.67 -9.59
N HIS A 97 -5.89 18.28 -8.97
CA HIS A 97 -6.03 18.38 -7.53
C HIS A 97 -6.07 17.01 -6.82
N LEU A 98 -6.70 16.00 -7.44
CA LEU A 98 -6.73 14.62 -6.93
C LEU A 98 -5.35 13.97 -7.01
N VAL A 99 -4.62 14.24 -8.11
CA VAL A 99 -3.25 13.75 -8.29
C VAL A 99 -2.33 14.32 -7.20
N GLU A 100 -2.43 15.62 -6.91
CA GLU A 100 -1.66 16.26 -5.83
C GLU A 100 -2.01 15.72 -4.45
N GLU A 101 -3.29 15.44 -4.20
CA GLU A 101 -3.77 14.81 -2.97
C GLU A 101 -3.16 13.42 -2.80
N HIS A 102 -3.27 12.55 -3.81
CA HIS A 102 -2.70 11.21 -3.75
C HIS A 102 -1.17 11.22 -3.61
N ILE A 103 -0.45 12.17 -4.23
CA ILE A 103 1.00 12.31 -4.03
C ILE A 103 1.32 12.67 -2.58
N ARG A 104 0.50 13.48 -1.91
CA ARG A 104 0.67 13.79 -0.47
C ARG A 104 0.36 12.58 0.39
N GLU A 105 -0.77 11.92 0.16
CA GLU A 105 -1.18 10.72 0.90
C GLU A 105 -0.12 9.63 0.84
N ILE A 106 0.42 9.32 -0.35
CA ILE A 106 1.48 8.32 -0.50
C ILE A 106 2.73 8.68 0.32
N LYS A 107 3.08 9.97 0.43
CA LYS A 107 4.22 10.40 1.24
C LYS A 107 3.96 10.22 2.74
N ASP A 108 2.74 10.49 3.18
CA ASP A 108 2.34 10.36 4.57
C ASP A 108 2.21 8.88 4.98
N ASP A 109 1.66 8.04 4.10
CA ASP A 109 1.42 6.61 4.33
C ASP A 109 2.67 5.73 4.15
N LEU A 110 3.66 6.22 3.40
CA LEU A 110 4.95 5.56 3.21
C LEU A 110 6.12 6.42 3.73
N PRO A 111 6.26 6.65 5.05
CA PRO A 111 7.43 7.35 5.59
C PRO A 111 8.73 6.62 5.27
N THR A 112 9.84 7.35 5.14
CA THR A 112 11.15 6.76 4.81
C THR A 112 11.59 5.68 5.82
N GLY A 113 11.30 5.87 7.10
CA GLY A 113 11.59 4.88 8.14
C GLY A 113 10.82 3.58 7.94
N TYR A 114 9.56 3.67 7.52
CA TYR A 114 8.73 2.52 7.22
C TYR A 114 9.18 1.81 5.94
N TYR A 115 9.43 2.57 4.88
CA TYR A 115 9.96 2.06 3.62
C TYR A 115 11.22 1.21 3.81
N ARG A 116 12.11 1.59 4.74
CA ARG A 116 13.35 0.84 5.03
C ARG A 116 13.12 -0.50 5.69
N GLN A 117 12.02 -0.68 6.41
CA GLN A 117 11.69 -1.92 7.13
C GLN A 117 11.06 -2.98 6.23
N LEU A 118 10.51 -2.58 5.07
CA LEU A 118 9.87 -3.52 4.15
C LEU A 118 10.87 -4.53 3.58
N PRO A 119 10.52 -5.84 3.52
CA PRO A 119 11.34 -6.87 2.89
C PRO A 119 11.70 -6.49 1.44
N LYS A 120 12.98 -6.55 1.12
CA LYS A 120 13.51 -6.15 -0.20
C LYS A 120 13.79 -7.35 -1.06
N LEU A 121 13.50 -7.24 -2.35
CA LEU A 121 13.80 -8.28 -3.35
C LEU A 121 15.31 -8.45 -3.51
N ALA A 122 15.75 -9.70 -3.58
CA ALA A 122 17.16 -10.04 -3.79
C ALA A 122 17.57 -9.88 -5.26
N ASP A 123 16.70 -10.32 -6.17
CA ASP A 123 17.02 -10.49 -7.58
C ASP A 123 15.90 -9.93 -8.49
N GLY A 124 16.16 -9.97 -9.80
CA GLY A 124 15.20 -9.55 -10.83
C GLY A 124 15.23 -8.04 -11.12
N PRO A 125 14.29 -7.56 -11.96
CA PRO A 125 14.26 -6.17 -12.42
C PRO A 125 14.01 -5.16 -11.27
N PHE A 126 13.40 -5.63 -10.18
CA PHE A 126 13.11 -4.84 -8.99
C PHE A 126 13.99 -5.24 -7.78
N ALA A 127 15.15 -5.84 -8.00
CA ALA A 127 16.12 -6.10 -6.94
C ALA A 127 16.40 -4.81 -6.14
N GLY A 128 16.35 -4.88 -4.81
CA GLY A 128 16.51 -3.74 -3.91
C GLY A 128 15.23 -2.94 -3.60
N TYR A 129 14.13 -3.15 -4.33
CA TYR A 129 12.82 -2.57 -4.02
C TYR A 129 12.01 -3.44 -3.05
N PRO A 130 11.02 -2.87 -2.34
CA PRO A 130 10.08 -3.67 -1.55
C PRO A 130 9.42 -4.78 -2.38
N ARG A 131 9.28 -5.97 -1.79
CA ARG A 131 8.55 -7.09 -2.41
C ARG A 131 7.14 -6.70 -2.84
N VAL A 132 6.42 -5.99 -1.98
CA VAL A 132 5.08 -5.45 -2.24
C VAL A 132 5.01 -4.51 -3.44
N PHE A 133 6.10 -3.80 -3.75
CA PHE A 133 6.16 -2.96 -4.95
C PHE A 133 6.21 -3.83 -6.22
N GLY A 134 7.03 -4.89 -6.21
CA GLY A 134 7.07 -5.85 -7.32
C GLY A 134 5.74 -6.58 -7.52
N LEU A 135 5.02 -6.89 -6.42
CA LEU A 135 3.67 -7.45 -6.47
C LEU A 135 2.68 -6.50 -7.14
N ALA A 136 2.62 -5.25 -6.68
CA ALA A 136 1.73 -4.24 -7.26
C ALA A 136 2.05 -3.99 -8.75
N TRP A 137 3.34 -3.96 -9.10
CA TRP A 137 3.77 -3.81 -10.49
C TRP A 137 3.27 -4.95 -11.38
N GLY A 138 3.43 -6.21 -10.94
CA GLY A 138 2.95 -7.38 -11.68
C GLY A 138 1.44 -7.34 -11.92
N PHE A 139 0.67 -6.87 -10.94
CA PHE A 139 -0.77 -6.66 -11.11
C PHE A 139 -1.09 -5.57 -12.15
N VAL A 140 -0.48 -4.39 -12.01
CA VAL A 140 -0.74 -3.25 -12.91
C VAL A 140 -0.39 -3.56 -14.36
N ALA A 141 0.73 -4.24 -14.59
CA ALA A 141 1.20 -4.60 -15.93
C ALA A 141 0.20 -5.49 -16.69
N HIS A 142 -0.46 -6.42 -16.00
CA HIS A 142 -1.38 -7.38 -16.60
C HIS A 142 -2.87 -6.96 -16.55
N THR A 143 -3.15 -5.76 -16.05
CA THR A 143 -4.51 -5.18 -15.95
C THR A 143 -4.68 -3.89 -16.75
N ASP A 144 -3.66 -3.45 -17.49
CA ASP A 144 -3.64 -2.11 -18.14
C ASP A 144 -3.98 -0.97 -17.18
N SER A 145 -3.49 -1.05 -15.93
CA SER A 145 -3.83 -0.12 -14.85
C SER A 145 -5.31 -0.08 -14.44
N HIS A 146 -6.16 -0.99 -14.93
CA HIS A 146 -7.54 -1.13 -14.46
C HIS A 146 -7.56 -1.74 -13.05
N PHE A 147 -7.88 -0.91 -12.06
CA PHE A 147 -7.90 -1.32 -10.66
C PHE A 147 -9.30 -1.77 -10.23
N ASP A 148 -9.46 -3.08 -10.01
CA ASP A 148 -10.64 -3.67 -9.36
C ASP A 148 -10.24 -4.26 -7.99
N PRO A 149 -10.84 -3.80 -6.87
CA PRO A 149 -10.49 -4.27 -5.53
C PRO A 149 -10.66 -5.77 -5.33
N ASP A 150 -11.67 -6.41 -5.93
CA ASP A 150 -11.92 -7.83 -5.74
C ASP A 150 -10.91 -8.70 -6.49
N SER A 151 -10.58 -8.32 -7.71
CA SER A 151 -9.50 -8.93 -8.49
C SER A 151 -8.15 -8.77 -7.78
N PHE A 152 -7.86 -7.59 -7.22
CA PHE A 152 -6.63 -7.36 -6.46
C PHE A 152 -6.57 -8.21 -5.18
N ARG A 153 -7.67 -8.36 -4.44
CA ARG A 153 -7.74 -9.24 -3.27
C ARG A 153 -7.44 -10.70 -3.63
N ARG A 154 -8.02 -11.21 -4.72
CA ARG A 154 -7.76 -12.57 -5.20
C ARG A 154 -6.31 -12.76 -5.63
N PHE A 155 -5.76 -11.77 -6.33
CA PHE A 155 -4.34 -11.76 -6.71
C PHE A 155 -3.42 -11.84 -5.49
N VAL A 156 -3.64 -10.99 -4.48
CA VAL A 156 -2.88 -10.99 -3.23
C VAL A 156 -3.07 -12.30 -2.46
N ALA A 157 -4.28 -12.84 -2.42
CA ALA A 157 -4.55 -14.12 -1.77
C ALA A 157 -3.79 -15.28 -2.44
N ALA A 158 -3.78 -15.34 -3.77
CA ALA A 158 -3.01 -16.32 -4.53
C ALA A 158 -1.50 -16.18 -4.30
N TYR A 159 -0.98 -14.95 -4.27
CA TYR A 159 0.42 -14.69 -3.90
C TYR A 159 0.77 -15.26 -2.51
N GLN A 160 -0.10 -15.02 -1.52
CA GLN A 160 0.10 -15.45 -0.14
C GLN A 160 0.04 -16.97 0.05
N ARG A 161 -0.56 -17.74 -0.89
CA ARG A 161 -0.51 -19.21 -0.88
C ARG A 161 0.92 -19.74 -0.98
N VAL A 162 1.80 -19.00 -1.65
CA VAL A 162 3.21 -19.38 -1.86
C VAL A 162 4.12 -18.71 -0.84
N GLN A 163 3.98 -17.39 -0.66
CA GLN A 163 4.76 -16.65 0.32
C GLN A 163 3.87 -15.71 1.15
N PRO A 164 3.72 -15.95 2.48
CA PRO A 164 3.01 -15.05 3.35
C PRO A 164 3.59 -13.63 3.32
N LEU A 165 2.69 -12.65 3.23
CA LEU A 165 3.01 -11.23 3.38
C LEU A 165 2.87 -10.85 4.85
N THR A 166 3.80 -10.05 5.34
CA THR A 166 3.73 -9.54 6.71
C THR A 166 2.61 -8.50 6.84
N ILE A 167 2.14 -8.25 8.06
CA ILE A 167 1.18 -7.16 8.33
C ILE A 167 1.76 -5.84 7.83
N GLY A 168 3.06 -5.59 8.00
CA GLY A 168 3.72 -4.39 7.49
C GLY A 168 3.86 -4.34 5.96
N GLU A 169 3.63 -5.44 5.25
CA GLU A 169 3.57 -5.43 3.79
C GLU A 169 2.16 -5.18 3.26
N LEU A 170 1.15 -5.68 3.99
CA LEU A 170 -0.27 -5.52 3.64
C LEU A 170 -0.82 -4.17 4.07
N TRP A 171 -0.27 -3.61 5.13
CA TRP A 171 -0.61 -2.29 5.63
C TRP A 171 0.48 -1.31 5.21
N GLY A 172 0.11 -0.12 4.74
CA GLY A 172 0.96 1.06 4.92
C GLY A 172 1.02 1.34 6.41
N GLY A 173 2.18 1.72 6.97
CA GLY A 173 2.47 1.73 8.40
C GLY A 173 1.28 2.15 9.27
N GLY A 174 0.62 1.16 9.88
CA GLY A 174 -0.47 1.36 10.82
C GLY A 174 0.06 2.01 12.10
N HIS A 175 0.17 3.34 12.10
CA HIS A 175 0.34 4.12 13.32
C HIS A 175 -0.17 5.58 13.23
N HIS A 176 -0.33 6.18 12.03
CA HIS A 176 -0.68 7.61 11.98
C HIS A 176 -2.19 7.95 12.04
N LEU A 177 -3.08 6.97 11.88
CA LEU A 177 -4.54 7.19 11.91
C LEU A 177 -5.08 7.54 13.31
N ALA A 178 -4.31 7.34 14.38
CA ALA A 178 -4.73 7.70 15.74
C ALA A 178 -4.78 9.23 15.99
N HIS A 179 -4.07 10.05 15.20
CA HIS A 179 -4.02 11.50 15.42
C HIS A 179 -5.12 12.31 14.72
N ARG A 180 -5.93 11.71 13.83
CA ARG A 180 -6.94 12.45 13.04
C ARG A 180 -8.39 12.21 13.46
N LEU A 181 -8.65 11.23 14.34
CA LEU A 181 -9.98 10.96 14.89
C LEU A 181 -10.21 11.54 16.30
N GLY A 182 -9.22 12.22 16.89
CA GLY A 182 -9.33 12.86 18.21
C GLY A 182 -10.01 14.23 18.22
N GLY A 183 -10.81 14.57 17.21
CA GLY A 183 -11.36 15.90 17.01
C GLY A 183 -12.86 15.89 16.71
N LYS A 184 -13.65 15.98 17.78
CA LYS A 184 -15.07 16.35 17.87
C LYS A 184 -16.11 15.23 18.03
N SER A 185 -16.62 15.22 19.27
CA SER A 185 -18.04 15.10 19.65
C SER A 185 -18.62 13.71 19.87
N ALA A 186 -18.70 13.32 21.14
CA ALA A 186 -20.00 13.05 21.76
C ALA A 186 -19.92 13.28 23.27
N SER A 187 -20.55 14.37 23.70
CA SER A 187 -20.99 14.59 25.07
C SER A 187 -21.92 13.46 25.50
N ALA A 188 -21.57 12.73 26.55
CA ALA A 188 -22.55 11.98 27.35
C ALA A 188 -21.97 11.68 28.74
N GLY A 189 -22.59 12.28 29.76
CA GLY A 189 -22.71 11.73 31.11
C GLY A 189 -21.43 11.51 31.92
N ARG A 190 -21.14 12.46 32.81
CA ARG A 190 -20.52 12.13 34.10
C ARG A 190 -21.45 11.16 34.85
N PRO A 191 -20.88 10.19 35.58
CA PRO A 191 -21.43 9.88 36.89
C PRO A 191 -20.33 10.00 37.95
N ASP A 192 -20.53 10.98 38.81
CA ASP A 192 -20.68 10.80 40.25
C ASP A 192 -19.59 10.00 40.98
N GLU A 193 -18.75 10.80 41.63
CA GLU A 193 -18.22 10.59 42.98
C GLU A 193 -18.86 9.43 43.76
N CYS A 194 -18.10 8.36 43.98
CA CYS A 194 -18.35 7.46 45.10
C CYS A 194 -17.39 7.86 46.22
N GLY A 195 -17.90 8.69 47.13
CA GLY A 195 -17.20 9.18 48.30
C GLY A 195 -16.73 8.04 49.21
N THR A 196 -15.49 8.14 49.68
CA THR A 196 -14.94 7.31 50.74
C THR A 196 -15.58 7.68 52.08
N ALA A 197 -16.69 7.02 52.42
CA ALA A 197 -17.21 7.02 53.79
C ALA A 197 -16.48 5.92 54.59
N GLY A 198 -15.70 6.33 55.60
CA GLY A 198 -15.21 5.42 56.63
C GLY A 198 -16.27 5.18 57.70
N ALA A 199 -16.40 3.93 58.17
CA ALA A 199 -16.70 3.58 59.56
C ALA A 199 -16.64 2.05 59.77
N SER A 200 -15.79 1.68 60.72
CA SER A 200 -15.88 0.56 61.67
C SER A 200 -17.26 -0.05 61.93
N GLY A 201 -17.29 -1.37 62.19
CA GLY A 201 -18.29 -2.01 63.05
C GLY A 201 -18.87 -3.31 62.50
N GLY A 202 -18.71 -4.40 63.26
CA GLY A 202 -19.16 -5.74 62.89
C GLY A 202 -20.67 -6.00 63.02
N GLY A 203 -21.14 -7.06 62.36
CA GLY A 203 -22.49 -7.60 62.49
C GLY A 203 -23.03 -8.20 61.18
N SER A 204 -23.26 -9.52 61.15
CA SER A 204 -24.07 -10.21 60.13
C SER A 204 -25.57 -10.08 60.44
N PRO A 205 -26.53 -10.58 59.63
CA PRO A 205 -26.59 -10.74 58.16
C PRO A 205 -27.89 -10.13 57.55
N GLY A 206 -27.88 -9.73 56.27
CA GLY A 206 -29.11 -9.31 55.57
C GLY A 206 -28.87 -8.68 54.19
N ARG A 207 -29.55 -9.18 53.16
CA ARG A 207 -29.39 -8.82 51.73
C ARG A 207 -29.65 -7.34 51.42
N SER A 208 -28.88 -6.77 50.49
CA SER A 208 -29.40 -5.85 49.46
C SER A 208 -28.50 -5.80 48.22
N ILE A 209 -29.12 -5.60 47.06
CA ILE A 209 -28.60 -5.77 45.68
C ILE A 209 -28.35 -4.39 45.05
N VAL A 210 -27.18 -4.13 44.46
CA VAL A 210 -27.00 -3.12 43.38
C VAL A 210 -25.81 -3.49 42.47
N GLY A 211 -26.04 -3.54 41.15
CA GLY A 211 -25.01 -3.34 40.12
C GLY A 211 -24.60 -4.58 39.31
N ASN A 212 -24.78 -4.51 37.98
CA ASN A 212 -24.63 -5.57 36.97
C ASN A 212 -23.17 -6.04 36.77
N ARG A 213 -22.58 -6.69 37.78
CA ARG A 213 -21.34 -7.46 37.66
C ARG A 213 -21.61 -8.89 38.10
N LEU A 214 -21.57 -9.83 37.16
CA LEU A 214 -21.40 -11.24 37.48
C LEU A 214 -19.94 -11.45 37.88
N CYS A 215 -19.70 -11.65 39.18
CA CYS A 215 -18.50 -12.30 39.69
C CYS A 215 -18.77 -13.81 39.76
N PRO A 216 -17.91 -14.69 39.22
CA PRO A 216 -18.07 -16.13 39.38
C PRO A 216 -17.76 -16.56 40.82
N LEU A 217 -18.70 -17.28 41.42
CA LEU A 217 -18.54 -18.01 42.69
C LEU A 217 -17.80 -19.33 42.41
N GLY A 218 -16.77 -19.64 43.21
CA GLY A 218 -16.07 -20.93 43.12
C GLY A 218 -16.88 -22.11 43.68
N PRO A 219 -16.29 -23.32 43.64
CA PRO A 219 -16.45 -24.25 44.75
C PRO A 219 -15.11 -24.82 45.24
N GLY A 220 -15.01 -25.07 46.55
CA GLY A 220 -13.96 -25.86 47.20
C GLY A 220 -13.13 -25.08 48.20
#